data_AF-A0A3D6DVM0-F1
#
_entry.id   AF-A0A3D6DVM0-F1
#
_cell.length_a   1.000
_cell.length_b   1.000
_cell.length_c   1.000
_cell.angle_alpha   90.00
_cell.angle_beta   90.00
_cell.angle_gamma   90.00
#
_symmetry.space_group_name_H-M   'P 1'
#
loop_
_entity.id
_entity.type
_entity.pdbx_description
1 polymer ?
#
loop_
_entity_poly.entity_id
_entity_poly.type
_entity_poly.pdbx_seq_one_letter_code
_entity_poly.pdbx_strand_id
1 'polypeptide(L)'
;MSGFQTLLYKEVLRFWKVNFQTIAAPVLTAMLYLMIFSHVLEAHVQVHGVAYTSFLVPGLVMMSALQNAFANSSSSLIQSKVTGSVIFVLLPPISYVEFFLAYVVAAMLRGLMVALGVLLVTIWFAVPTFVAPLWILTFLVLGGGTMGALGMIAGIWADKFDQLAGFQNFL
;
A
#
# COMPACT_ATOMS: atom_id res chain seq x y z
N MET A 1 -26.26 6.83 5.68
CA MET A 1 -24.97 6.31 5.16
C MET A 1 -25.16 4.83 4.89
N SER A 2 -24.70 4.30 3.76
CA SER A 2 -24.80 2.85 3.47
C SER A 2 -23.82 2.04 4.33
N GLY A 3 -24.01 0.71 4.39
CA GLY A 3 -23.08 -0.21 5.06
C GLY A 3 -21.65 -0.10 4.52
N PHE A 4 -21.52 -0.07 3.19
CA PHE A 4 -20.25 0.21 2.50
C PHE A 4 -19.58 1.50 2.97
N GLN A 5 -20.28 2.64 2.96
CA GLN A 5 -19.70 3.94 3.30
C GLN A 5 -19.19 3.98 4.74
N THR A 6 -19.94 3.38 5.66
CA THR A 6 -19.61 3.36 7.08
C THR A 6 -18.39 2.48 7.34
N LEU A 7 -18.33 1.31 6.70
CA LEU A 7 -17.19 0.40 6.80
C LEU A 7 -15.94 1.02 6.16
N LEU A 8 -16.06 1.62 4.99
CA LEU A 8 -14.97 2.33 4.32
C LEU A 8 -14.42 3.46 5.20
N TYR A 9 -15.31 4.27 5.79
CA TYR A 9 -14.92 5.36 6.67
C TYR A 9 -14.17 4.85 7.92
N LYS A 10 -14.65 3.77 8.55
CA LYS A 10 -13.98 3.10 9.67
C LYS A 10 -12.58 2.62 9.28
N GLU A 11 -12.44 1.96 8.13
CA GLU A 11 -11.16 1.45 7.65
C GLU A 11 -10.16 2.58 7.35
N VAL A 12 -10.63 3.67 6.75
CA VAL A 12 -9.82 4.88 6.51
C VAL A 12 -9.37 5.53 7.81
N LEU A 13 -10.28 5.70 8.77
CA LEU A 13 -9.95 6.21 10.10
C LEU A 13 -8.91 5.36 10.81
N ARG A 14 -8.95 4.03 10.68
CA ARG A 14 -8.00 3.13 11.36
C ARG A 14 -6.57 3.47 10.98
N PHE A 15 -6.26 3.46 9.68
CA PHE A 15 -4.87 3.73 9.27
C PHE A 15 -4.49 5.20 9.45
N TRP A 16 -5.46 6.12 9.38
CA TRP A 16 -5.22 7.55 9.61
C TRP A 16 -4.81 7.87 11.05
N LYS A 17 -5.41 7.18 12.04
CA LYS A 17 -5.04 7.34 13.46
C LYS A 17 -3.58 6.97 13.74
N VAL A 18 -2.99 6.12 12.91
CA VAL A 18 -1.58 5.70 12.99
C VAL A 18 -0.81 6.10 11.73
N ASN A 19 -1.12 7.26 11.15
CA ASN A 19 -0.52 7.77 9.91
C ASN A 19 1.01 7.80 9.93
N PHE A 20 1.63 8.07 11.08
CA PHE A 20 3.08 8.09 11.22
C PHE A 20 3.69 6.71 10.96
N GLN A 21 3.05 5.65 11.43
CA GLN A 21 3.51 4.28 11.19
C GLN A 21 3.10 3.77 9.81
N THR A 22 1.92 4.14 9.32
CA THR A 22 1.36 3.59 8.09
C THR A 22 1.76 4.34 6.83
N ILE A 23 2.22 5.58 6.94
CA ILE A 23 2.63 6.45 5.84
C ILE A 23 4.07 6.93 6.03
N ALA A 24 4.41 7.56 7.16
CA ALA A 24 5.74 8.15 7.31
C ALA A 24 6.87 7.11 7.35
N ALA A 25 6.65 5.96 8.01
CA ALA A 25 7.65 4.90 8.05
C ALA A 25 7.97 4.31 6.64
N PRO A 26 6.99 3.90 5.81
CA PRO A 26 7.26 3.50 4.43
C PRO A 26 7.97 4.58 3.58
N VAL A 27 7.58 5.84 3.74
CA VAL A 27 8.21 6.97 3.03
C VAL A 27 9.68 7.09 3.44
N LEU A 28 9.98 7.04 4.74
CA LEU A 28 11.34 7.09 5.24
C LEU A 28 12.18 5.92 4.71
N THR A 29 11.62 4.70 4.68
CA THR A 29 12.31 3.53 4.11
C THR A 29 12.64 3.75 2.63
N ALA A 30 11.70 4.25 1.84
CA ALA A 30 11.93 4.55 0.43
C ALA A 30 12.99 5.65 0.24
N MET A 31 13.01 6.67 1.10
CA MET A 31 14.06 7.70 1.10
C MET A 31 15.44 7.12 1.40
N LEU A 32 15.56 6.28 2.43
CA LEU A 32 16.81 5.65 2.80
C LEU A 32 17.32 4.75 1.68
N TYR A 33 16.41 3.98 1.06
CA TYR A 33 16.73 3.17 -0.11
C TYR A 33 17.27 4.07 -1.23
N LEU A 34 16.56 5.14 -1.58
CA LEU A 34 17.01 6.05 -2.62
C LEU A 34 18.38 6.68 -2.27
N MET A 35 18.60 7.13 -1.04
CA MET A 35 19.87 7.74 -0.62
C MET A 35 21.04 6.76 -0.74
N ILE A 36 20.87 5.53 -0.26
CA ILE A 36 21.89 4.49 -0.31
C ILE A 36 22.19 4.12 -1.77
N PHE A 37 21.16 3.77 -2.55
CA PHE A 37 21.35 3.32 -3.92
C PHE A 37 21.76 4.44 -4.87
N SER A 38 21.32 5.68 -4.62
CA SER A 38 21.81 6.86 -5.35
C SER A 38 23.31 6.98 -5.15
N HIS A 39 23.79 7.05 -3.89
CA HIS A 39 25.21 7.26 -3.61
C HIS A 39 26.10 6.11 -4.07
N VAL A 40 25.64 4.86 -3.92
CA VAL A 40 26.43 3.67 -4.28
C VAL A 40 26.51 3.47 -5.80
N LEU A 41 25.44 3.72 -6.55
CA LEU A 41 25.41 3.49 -8.01
C LEU A 41 25.78 4.69 -8.87
N GLU A 42 25.85 5.91 -8.31
CA GLU A 42 26.26 7.11 -9.04
C GLU A 42 27.64 6.95 -9.72
N ALA A 43 28.54 6.20 -9.09
CA ALA A 43 29.91 6.01 -9.57
C ALA A 43 30.07 4.91 -10.63
N HIS A 44 29.06 4.06 -10.88
CA HIS A 44 29.29 2.80 -11.62
C HIS A 44 28.35 2.49 -12.79
N VAL A 45 27.14 3.07 -12.88
CA VAL A 45 26.17 2.60 -13.90
C VAL A 45 25.28 3.72 -14.45
N GLN A 46 25.47 4.07 -15.73
CA GLN A 46 24.39 4.70 -16.51
C GLN A 46 23.56 3.60 -17.18
N VAL A 47 22.25 3.60 -16.92
CA VAL A 47 21.32 2.69 -17.59
C VAL A 47 20.81 3.41 -18.83
N HIS A 48 21.24 2.96 -20.02
CA HIS A 48 20.82 3.53 -21.31
C HIS A 48 21.01 5.06 -21.44
N GLY A 49 22.03 5.64 -20.79
CA GLY A 49 22.32 7.08 -20.82
C GLY A 49 21.47 7.95 -19.88
N VAL A 50 20.67 7.33 -19.02
CA VAL A 50 19.78 8.00 -18.06
C VAL A 50 20.30 7.75 -16.64
N ALA A 51 20.19 8.76 -15.77
CA ALA A 51 20.59 8.66 -14.36
C ALA A 51 19.80 7.54 -13.66
N TYR A 52 20.50 6.60 -13.03
CA TYR A 52 19.91 5.43 -12.36
C TYR A 52 18.82 5.80 -11.34
N THR A 53 18.97 6.94 -10.67
CA THR A 53 17.99 7.51 -9.75
C THR A 53 16.62 7.72 -10.39
N SER A 54 16.57 8.19 -11.64
CA SER A 54 15.31 8.42 -12.35
C SER A 54 14.58 7.13 -12.78
N PHE A 55 15.31 6.02 -12.92
CA PHE A 55 14.71 4.70 -13.13
C PHE A 55 14.19 4.10 -11.81
N LEU A 56 14.88 4.37 -10.70
CA LEU A 56 14.59 3.81 -9.39
C LEU A 56 13.34 4.42 -8.75
N VAL A 57 13.10 5.73 -8.94
CA VAL A 57 11.97 6.46 -8.33
C VAL A 57 10.60 5.85 -8.68
N PRO A 58 10.23 5.66 -9.96
CA PRO A 58 8.94 5.03 -10.30
C PRO A 58 8.78 3.62 -9.73
N GLY A 59 9.87 2.85 -9.70
CA GLY A 59 9.90 1.51 -9.11
C GLY A 59 9.59 1.53 -7.61
N LEU A 60 10.22 2.43 -6.85
CA LEU A 60 9.97 2.59 -5.42
C LEU A 60 8.55 3.06 -5.11
N VAL A 61 8.01 3.99 -5.92
CA VAL A 61 6.64 4.48 -5.76
C VAL A 61 5.65 3.33 -5.94
N MET A 62 5.80 2.55 -7.01
CA MET A 62 4.94 1.39 -7.28
C MET A 62 5.07 0.30 -6.22
N MET A 63 6.30 -0.06 -5.86
CA MET A 63 6.57 -1.04 -4.81
C MET A 63 5.89 -0.64 -3.49
N SER A 64 6.08 0.62 -3.09
CA SER A 64 5.49 1.15 -1.87
C SER A 64 3.96 1.15 -1.92
N ALA A 65 3.36 1.49 -3.06
CA ALA A 65 1.92 1.48 -3.24
C ALA A 65 1.32 0.07 -3.06
N LEU A 66 1.89 -0.90 -3.77
CA LEU A 66 1.41 -2.28 -3.83
C LEU A 66 1.58 -2.99 -2.49
N GLN A 67 2.77 -2.88 -1.87
CA GLN A 67 3.03 -3.49 -0.57
C GLN A 67 2.13 -2.90 0.52
N ASN A 68 1.88 -1.58 0.50
CA ASN A 68 0.99 -0.96 1.48
C ASN A 68 -0.50 -1.31 1.26
N ALA A 69 -0.92 -1.51 0.01
CA ALA A 69 -2.27 -2.00 -0.28
C ALA A 69 -2.47 -3.43 0.28
N PHE A 70 -1.52 -4.34 0.02
CA PHE A 70 -1.54 -5.69 0.59
C PHE A 70 -1.51 -5.66 2.13
N ALA A 71 -0.59 -4.89 2.71
CA ALA A 71 -0.45 -4.80 4.16
C ALA A 71 -1.71 -4.22 4.83
N ASN A 72 -2.43 -3.29 4.19
CA ASN A 72 -3.60 -2.65 4.80
C ASN A 72 -4.79 -3.58 4.97
N SER A 73 -5.16 -4.29 3.90
CA SER A 73 -6.29 -5.22 3.89
C SER A 73 -6.03 -6.42 4.81
N SER A 74 -4.82 -6.97 4.74
CA SER A 74 -4.42 -8.12 5.54
C SER A 74 -4.32 -7.81 7.03
N SER A 75 -3.62 -6.73 7.40
CA SER A 75 -3.48 -6.30 8.81
C SER A 75 -4.83 -5.92 9.43
N SER A 76 -5.74 -5.30 8.66
CA SER A 76 -7.09 -4.99 9.13
C SER A 76 -7.82 -6.24 9.61
N LEU A 77 -7.79 -7.27 8.77
CA LEU A 77 -8.62 -8.44 8.97
C LEU A 77 -8.04 -9.34 10.05
N ILE A 78 -6.73 -9.57 10.04
CA ILE A 78 -6.07 -10.32 11.11
C ILE A 78 -6.24 -9.63 12.47
N GLN A 79 -6.11 -8.30 12.54
CA GLN A 79 -6.32 -7.56 13.79
C GLN A 79 -7.75 -7.72 14.28
N SER A 80 -8.73 -7.59 13.38
CA SER A 80 -10.14 -7.76 13.73
C SER A 80 -10.46 -9.17 14.22
N LYS A 81 -9.80 -10.20 13.66
CA LYS A 81 -9.92 -11.58 14.12
C LYS A 81 -9.27 -11.80 15.49
N VAL A 82 -8.03 -11.35 15.68
CA VAL A 82 -7.28 -11.53 16.93
C VAL A 82 -7.92 -10.77 18.10
N THR A 83 -8.46 -9.58 17.86
CA THR A 83 -9.18 -8.80 18.89
C THR A 83 -10.64 -9.26 19.07
N GLY A 84 -11.14 -10.18 18.23
CA GLY A 84 -12.54 -10.64 18.24
C GLY A 84 -13.55 -9.61 17.75
N SER A 85 -13.10 -8.43 17.28
CA SER A 85 -13.98 -7.36 16.80
C SER A 85 -14.59 -7.64 15.42
N VAL A 86 -14.13 -8.68 14.73
CA VAL A 86 -14.71 -9.15 13.46
C VAL A 86 -16.20 -9.50 13.59
N ILE A 87 -16.62 -10.00 14.76
CA ILE A 87 -18.02 -10.37 15.03
C ILE A 87 -18.93 -9.14 14.93
N PHE A 88 -18.48 -7.98 15.42
CA PHE A 88 -19.26 -6.73 15.33
C PHE A 88 -19.39 -6.20 13.91
N VAL A 89 -18.48 -6.56 13.00
CA VAL A 89 -18.56 -6.20 11.59
C VAL A 89 -19.53 -7.12 10.84
N LEU A 90 -19.70 -8.36 11.30
CA LEU A 90 -20.60 -9.37 10.72
C LEU A 90 -22.03 -9.31 11.28
N LEU A 91 -22.26 -8.60 12.38
CA LEU A 91 -23.57 -8.44 13.02
C LEU A 91 -24.56 -7.58 12.20
N PRO A 92 -24.19 -6.40 11.67
CA PRO A 92 -25.06 -5.67 10.76
C PRO A 92 -25.19 -6.41 9.42
N PRO A 93 -26.34 -6.32 8.73
CA PRO A 93 -26.57 -6.96 7.45
C PRO A 93 -25.80 -6.24 6.32
N ILE A 94 -24.48 -6.33 6.32
CA ILE A 94 -23.59 -5.82 5.27
C ILE A 94 -23.44 -6.91 4.20
N SER A 95 -23.69 -6.55 2.94
CA SER A 95 -23.49 -7.49 1.84
C SER A 95 -22.00 -7.86 1.69
N TYR A 96 -21.70 -9.10 1.30
CA TYR A 96 -20.33 -9.54 1.02
C TYR A 96 -19.62 -8.64 0.01
N VAL A 97 -20.35 -8.09 -0.97
CA VAL A 97 -19.81 -7.17 -1.97
C VAL A 97 -19.42 -5.83 -1.32
N GLU A 98 -20.25 -5.30 -0.43
CA GLU A 98 -19.94 -4.06 0.30
C GLU A 98 -18.73 -4.25 1.21
N PHE A 99 -18.64 -5.40 1.90
CA PHE A 99 -17.49 -5.75 2.73
C PHE A 99 -16.22 -5.81 1.89
N PHE A 100 -16.25 -6.57 0.78
CA PHE A 100 -15.11 -6.72 -0.11
C PHE A 100 -14.65 -5.36 -0.67
N LEU A 101 -15.57 -4.59 -1.25
CA LEU A 101 -15.24 -3.30 -1.84
C LEU A 101 -14.72 -2.31 -0.80
N ALA A 102 -15.29 -2.27 0.41
CA ALA A 102 -14.83 -1.34 1.45
C ALA A 102 -13.37 -1.59 1.83
N TYR A 103 -12.99 -2.86 2.03
CA TYR A 103 -11.62 -3.22 2.38
C TYR A 103 -10.64 -3.01 1.22
N VAL A 104 -11.00 -3.38 -0.01
CA VAL A 104 -10.14 -3.19 -1.19
C VAL A 104 -9.94 -1.71 -1.49
N VAL A 105 -11.01 -0.90 -1.45
CA VAL A 105 -10.92 0.54 -1.66
C VAL A 105 -10.10 1.20 -0.55
N ALA A 106 -10.29 0.83 0.72
CA ALA A 106 -9.47 1.34 1.82
C ALA A 106 -7.98 0.99 1.63
N ALA A 107 -7.67 -0.22 1.17
CA ALA A 107 -6.31 -0.65 0.84
C ALA A 107 -5.70 0.17 -0.30
N MET A 108 -6.44 0.38 -1.39
CA MET A 108 -5.99 1.23 -2.51
C MET A 108 -5.73 2.66 -2.06
N LEU A 109 -6.63 3.24 -1.24
CA LEU A 109 -6.47 4.60 -0.73
C LEU A 109 -5.21 4.75 0.12
N ARG A 110 -4.94 3.80 1.02
CA ARG A 110 -3.69 3.83 1.80
C ARG A 110 -2.47 3.64 0.89
N GLY A 111 -2.49 2.68 -0.01
CA GLY A 111 -1.40 2.45 -0.96
C GLY A 111 -1.09 3.72 -1.77
N LEU A 112 -2.12 4.40 -2.26
CA LEU A 112 -2.00 5.67 -2.98
C LEU A 112 -1.40 6.78 -2.11
N MET A 113 -1.86 6.93 -0.86
CA MET A 113 -1.30 7.92 0.06
C MET A 113 0.19 7.72 0.31
N VAL A 114 0.62 6.47 0.48
CA VAL A 114 2.05 6.16 0.63
C VAL A 114 2.81 6.43 -0.66
N ALA A 115 2.28 6.01 -1.81
CA ALA A 115 2.89 6.25 -3.12
C ALA A 115 3.11 7.74 -3.38
N LEU A 116 2.11 8.56 -3.07
CA LEU A 116 2.18 10.02 -3.16
C LEU A 116 3.22 10.60 -2.19
N GLY A 117 3.27 10.11 -0.95
CA GLY A 117 4.30 10.51 0.02
C GLY A 117 5.71 10.20 -0.49
N VAL A 118 5.94 9.01 -1.04
CA VAL A 118 7.22 8.62 -1.64
C VAL A 118 7.54 9.50 -2.84
N LEU A 119 6.57 9.73 -3.73
CA LEU A 119 6.75 10.57 -4.92
C LEU A 119 7.13 12.02 -4.54
N LEU A 120 6.44 12.60 -3.55
CA LEU A 120 6.70 13.96 -3.08
C LEU A 120 8.12 14.13 -2.53
N VAL A 121 8.64 13.12 -1.84
CA VAL A 121 9.98 13.23 -1.27
C VAL A 121 11.07 12.89 -2.29
N THR A 122 10.78 12.00 -3.22
CA THR A 122 11.75 11.59 -4.25
C THR A 122 11.89 12.62 -5.37
N ILE A 123 10.95 13.55 -5.54
CA ILE A 123 11.02 14.61 -6.56
C ILE A 123 12.25 15.53 -6.40
N TRP A 124 12.77 15.67 -5.18
CA TRP A 124 13.99 16.44 -4.90
C TRP A 124 15.27 15.75 -5.40
N PHE A 125 15.22 14.45 -5.66
CA PHE A 125 16.34 13.67 -6.16
C PHE A 125 16.30 13.47 -7.67
N ALA A 126 15.11 13.19 -8.22
CA ALA A 126 14.91 13.05 -9.65
C ALA A 126 13.48 13.46 -10.02
N VAL A 127 13.34 14.35 -11.00
CA VAL A 127 12.03 14.74 -11.53
C VAL A 127 11.54 13.64 -12.48
N PRO A 128 10.46 12.91 -12.15
CA PRO A 128 9.93 11.89 -13.03
C PRO A 128 9.29 12.53 -14.26
N THR A 129 9.45 11.91 -15.43
CA THR A 129 8.70 12.28 -16.63
C THR A 129 7.34 11.59 -16.64
N PHE A 130 6.26 12.38 -16.58
CA PHE A 130 4.89 11.88 -16.63
C PHE A 130 4.40 11.83 -18.08
N VAL A 131 4.89 10.86 -18.85
CA VAL A 131 4.47 10.67 -20.25
C VAL A 131 3.03 10.19 -20.34
N ALA A 132 2.61 9.32 -19.41
CA ALA A 132 1.31 8.67 -19.44
C ALA A 132 0.66 8.62 -18.03
N PRO A 133 0.21 9.75 -17.48
CA PRO A 133 -0.35 9.82 -16.13
C PRO A 133 -1.60 8.94 -15.95
N LEU A 134 -2.41 8.80 -17.00
CA LEU A 134 -3.60 7.95 -16.95
C LEU A 134 -3.22 6.48 -16.77
N TRP A 135 -2.17 6.00 -17.45
CA TRP A 135 -1.67 4.65 -17.29
C TRP A 135 -1.10 4.40 -15.89
N ILE A 136 -0.39 5.37 -15.31
CA ILE A 136 0.11 5.29 -13.92
C ILE A 136 -1.06 5.07 -12.97
N LEU A 137 -2.15 5.85 -13.12
CA LEU A 137 -3.35 5.68 -12.31
C LEU A 137 -4.00 4.32 -12.53
N THR A 138 -4.13 3.86 -13.78
CA THR A 138 -4.70 2.54 -14.10
C THR A 138 -3.90 1.41 -13.45
N PHE A 139 -2.57 1.44 -13.52
CA PHE A 139 -1.72 0.43 -12.88
C PHE A 139 -1.80 0.48 -11.36
N LEU A 140 -1.89 1.67 -10.76
CA LEU A 140 -2.09 1.83 -9.32
C LEU A 140 -3.44 1.27 -8.86
N VAL A 141 -4.52 1.53 -9.61
CA VAL A 141 -5.86 1.04 -9.27
C VAL A 141 -5.96 -0.47 -9.47
N LEU A 142 -5.51 -0.99 -10.61
CA LEU A 142 -5.57 -2.44 -10.88
C LEU A 142 -4.62 -3.20 -9.96
N GLY A 143 -3.35 -2.80 -9.91
CA GLY A 143 -2.34 -3.45 -9.07
C GLY A 143 -2.66 -3.32 -7.58
N GLY A 144 -3.04 -2.12 -7.13
CA GLY A 144 -3.45 -1.89 -5.74
C GLY A 144 -4.73 -2.65 -5.38
N GLY A 145 -5.68 -2.75 -6.31
CA GLY A 145 -6.89 -3.55 -6.15
C GLY A 145 -6.60 -5.04 -6.02
N THR A 146 -5.74 -5.59 -6.89
CA THR A 146 -5.29 -6.98 -6.83
C THR A 146 -4.55 -7.26 -5.53
N MET A 147 -3.60 -6.41 -5.14
CA MET A 147 -2.85 -6.56 -3.89
C MET A 147 -3.73 -6.41 -2.65
N GLY A 148 -4.70 -5.49 -2.70
CA GLY A 148 -5.72 -5.35 -1.65
C GLY A 148 -6.61 -6.59 -1.53
N ALA A 149 -6.98 -7.21 -2.64
CA ALA A 149 -7.75 -8.46 -2.64
C ALA A 149 -6.91 -9.65 -2.12
N LEU A 150 -5.65 -9.77 -2.56
CA LEU A 150 -4.72 -10.79 -2.07
C LEU A 150 -4.47 -10.65 -0.57
N GLY A 151 -4.29 -9.41 -0.08
CA GLY A 151 -4.13 -9.15 1.34
C GLY A 151 -5.37 -9.53 2.14
N MET A 152 -6.57 -9.32 1.59
CA MET A 152 -7.80 -9.81 2.21
C MET A 152 -7.82 -11.34 2.29
N ILE A 153 -7.48 -12.04 1.21
CA ILE A 153 -7.40 -13.52 1.19
C ILE A 153 -6.41 -14.01 2.26
N ALA A 154 -5.21 -13.43 2.30
CA ALA A 154 -4.21 -13.75 3.31
C ALA A 154 -4.71 -13.46 4.73
N GLY A 155 -5.42 -12.35 4.93
CA GLY A 155 -6.03 -12.00 6.22
C GLY A 155 -7.16 -12.94 6.64
N ILE A 156 -7.94 -13.49 5.69
CA ILE A 156 -8.96 -14.51 5.96
C ILE A 156 -8.29 -15.81 6.39
N TRP A 157 -7.25 -16.23 5.67
CA TRP A 157 -6.56 -17.50 5.89
C TRP A 157 -5.69 -17.52 7.15
N ALA A 158 -4.95 -16.45 7.45
CA ALA A 158 -4.01 -16.42 8.56
C ALA A 158 -4.73 -16.29 9.92
N ASP A 159 -4.39 -17.12 10.90
CA ASP A 159 -4.94 -17.03 12.27
C ASP A 159 -4.02 -16.26 13.22
N LYS A 160 -2.73 -16.12 12.85
CA LYS A 160 -1.71 -15.41 13.62
C LYS A 160 -0.97 -14.39 12.76
N PHE A 161 -0.43 -13.36 13.39
CA PHE A 161 0.40 -12.36 12.72
C PHE A 161 1.64 -12.98 12.07
N ASP A 162 2.22 -14.04 12.65
CA ASP A 162 3.40 -14.72 12.09
C ASP A 162 3.13 -15.36 10.72
N GLN A 163 1.94 -15.96 10.56
CA GLN A 163 1.52 -16.54 9.29
C GLN A 163 1.35 -15.45 8.23
N LEU A 164 0.79 -14.30 8.62
CA LEU A 164 0.65 -13.18 7.71
C LEU A 164 2.00 -12.58 7.32
N ALA A 165 2.94 -12.49 8.26
CA ALA A 165 4.31 -12.06 7.97
C ALA A 165 5.00 -12.98 6.96
N GLY A 166 4.68 -14.28 6.96
CA GLY A 166 5.11 -15.21 5.91
C GLY A 166 4.69 -14.75 4.51
N PHE A 167 3.41 -14.42 4.31
CA PHE A 167 2.94 -13.88 3.02
C PHE A 167 3.64 -12.57 2.66
N GLN A 168 3.82 -11.67 3.61
CA GLN A 168 4.37 -10.34 3.31
C GLN A 168 5.85 -10.37 2.90
N ASN A 169 6.62 -11.36 3.37
CA ASN A 169 8.06 -11.45 3.08
C ASN A 169 8.39 -12.34 1.88
N PHE A 170 7.55 -13.33 1.58
CA PHE A 170 7.86 -14.37 0.58
C PHE A 170 6.95 -14.35 -0.65
N LEU A 171 5.96 -13.46 -0.71
CA LEU A 171 5.02 -13.30 -1.83
C LEU A 171 5.33 -12.06 -2.68
#